data_AF-A0AAU3JB43-F1
#
_entry.id   AF-A0AAU3JB43-F1
#
_cell.length_a   1.000
_cell.length_b   1.000
_cell.length_c   1.000
_cell.angle_alpha   90.00
_cell.angle_beta   90.00
_cell.angle_gamma   90.00
#
_symmetry.space_group_name_H-M   'P 1'
#
loop_
_entity.id
_entity.type
_entity.pdbx_description
1 polymer ?
#
loop_
_entity_poly.entity_id
_entity_poly.type
_entity_poly.pdbx_seq_one_letter_code
_entity_poly.pdbx_strand_id
1 'polypeptide(L)'
;MKVTRAAMPLLPLCQRMLPGRLAGLSLALLKATALEFAILAGHLLLYPSGITQERRGSSARLPSSDGAAQLPTETKPPVVLLHGFIDNRSVFVLLRRSLAQHGRQQVESLNYSPLTCDIRTAAELLGRHIEEICERTGSKHVDVVGHSLGGLIARYYVQRLGGDIRVRTLVTLGTPHSGTRVVPLANAHPIVRQMRPGSALLEELTRPAPGCRTHFVSFWSDLDHLMDPLETACIDHPDLMVQNVRVSGIGHLALPVHPAVATGIRQALDTERTGAEAAARTGGLTVA
;
A
#
# COMPACT_ATOMS: atom_id res chain seq x y z
N MET A 1 -48.52 23.54 -67.77
CA MET A 1 -47.04 23.64 -67.72
C MET A 1 -46.57 23.32 -66.31
N LYS A 2 -45.70 22.32 -66.19
CA LYS A 2 -45.00 21.90 -64.96
C LYS A 2 -43.83 22.85 -64.69
N VAL A 3 -43.61 23.28 -63.45
CA VAL A 3 -42.29 23.45 -62.79
C VAL A 3 -42.53 23.43 -61.25
N THR A 4 -42.56 22.24 -60.64
CA THR A 4 -41.58 21.72 -59.66
C THR A 4 -41.29 22.59 -58.42
N ARG A 5 -41.83 22.17 -57.28
CA ARG A 5 -41.39 22.49 -55.91
C ARG A 5 -39.95 22.02 -55.71
N ALA A 6 -39.06 22.92 -55.29
CA ALA A 6 -37.74 22.54 -54.78
C ALA A 6 -37.88 22.01 -53.34
N ALA A 7 -37.44 20.78 -53.15
CA ALA A 7 -37.29 20.14 -51.86
C ALA A 7 -36.02 20.66 -51.16
N MET A 8 -36.13 21.01 -49.88
CA MET A 8 -35.00 20.94 -48.95
C MET A 8 -35.33 19.88 -47.89
N PRO A 9 -34.68 18.71 -47.91
CA PRO A 9 -34.66 17.81 -46.78
C PRO A 9 -33.20 17.58 -46.37
N LEU A 10 -32.65 18.38 -45.44
CA LEU A 10 -31.37 18.04 -44.82
C LEU A 10 -31.14 18.82 -43.52
N LEU A 11 -32.03 18.58 -42.55
CA LEU A 11 -31.72 18.69 -41.13
C LEU A 11 -32.72 17.77 -40.41
N PRO A 12 -32.41 16.46 -40.33
CA PRO A 12 -32.01 15.95 -39.04
C PRO A 12 -30.94 14.85 -39.19
N LEU A 13 -29.67 15.23 -39.25
CA LEU A 13 -28.57 14.26 -39.22
C LEU A 13 -27.48 14.57 -38.18
N CYS A 14 -27.68 15.56 -37.31
CA CYS A 14 -26.70 15.95 -36.28
C CYS A 14 -27.10 15.59 -34.83
N GLN A 15 -28.18 14.83 -34.59
CA GLN A 15 -28.60 14.47 -33.23
C GLN A 15 -28.71 12.96 -32.95
N ARG A 16 -28.22 12.08 -33.84
CA ARG A 16 -28.38 10.63 -33.67
C ARG A 16 -27.10 9.81 -33.57
N MET A 17 -25.95 10.43 -33.33
CA MET A 17 -24.66 9.74 -33.21
C MET A 17 -23.75 10.26 -32.07
N LEU A 18 -24.32 10.87 -31.01
CA LEU A 18 -23.61 10.93 -29.73
C LEU A 18 -24.36 10.06 -28.72
N PRO A 19 -23.85 8.87 -28.36
CA PRO A 19 -24.39 8.15 -27.22
C PRO A 19 -24.21 9.04 -25.98
N GLY A 20 -25.33 9.43 -25.35
CA GLY A 20 -25.39 10.23 -24.13
C GLY A 20 -24.84 9.51 -22.89
N ARG A 21 -23.63 8.95 -22.97
CA ARG A 21 -22.93 8.25 -21.89
C ARG A 21 -21.81 9.06 -21.23
N LEU A 22 -21.61 10.33 -21.61
CA LEU A 22 -20.61 11.20 -20.96
C LEU A 22 -21.16 12.03 -19.79
N ALA A 23 -22.47 11.96 -19.50
CA ALA A 23 -23.11 12.76 -18.45
C ALA A 23 -23.24 12.04 -17.08
N GLY A 24 -22.31 11.13 -16.74
CA GLY A 24 -22.42 10.31 -15.53
C GLY A 24 -21.12 10.01 -14.78
N LEU A 25 -19.98 10.57 -15.20
CA LEU A 25 -18.76 10.47 -14.40
C LEU A 25 -18.93 11.36 -13.17
N SER A 26 -19.00 10.75 -11.98
CA SER A 26 -19.04 11.53 -10.74
C SER A 26 -17.80 12.42 -10.68
N LEU A 27 -17.97 13.66 -10.20
CA LEU A 27 -16.85 14.60 -10.05
C LEU A 27 -15.72 14.00 -9.20
N ALA A 28 -16.06 13.13 -8.25
CA ALA A 28 -15.11 12.37 -7.45
C ALA A 28 -14.25 11.41 -8.30
N LEU A 29 -14.87 10.64 -9.19
CA LEU A 29 -14.15 9.74 -10.09
C LEU A 29 -13.24 10.52 -11.06
N LEU A 30 -13.70 11.65 -11.59
CA LEU A 30 -12.89 12.51 -12.44
C LEU A 30 -11.66 13.05 -11.69
N LYS A 31 -11.86 13.56 -10.45
CA LYS A 31 -10.78 14.05 -9.59
C LYS A 31 -9.78 12.94 -9.26
N ALA A 32 -10.25 11.76 -8.87
CA ALA A 32 -9.39 10.63 -8.53
C ALA A 32 -8.58 10.15 -9.74
N THR A 33 -9.21 10.07 -10.91
CA THR A 33 -8.52 9.70 -12.16
C THR A 33 -7.42 10.71 -12.50
N ALA A 34 -7.72 12.01 -12.42
CA ALA A 34 -6.73 13.07 -12.65
C ALA A 34 -5.57 13.00 -11.64
N LEU A 35 -5.87 12.70 -10.37
CA LEU A 35 -4.88 12.51 -9.32
C LEU A 35 -3.97 11.31 -9.60
N GLU A 36 -4.53 10.15 -9.98
CA GLU A 36 -3.76 8.96 -10.37
C GLU A 36 -2.80 9.26 -11.53
N PHE A 37 -3.24 9.99 -12.56
CA PHE A 37 -2.37 10.40 -13.67
C PHE A 37 -1.23 11.33 -13.21
N ALA A 38 -1.54 12.30 -12.33
CA ALA A 38 -0.51 13.20 -11.79
C ALA A 38 0.52 12.44 -10.95
N ILE A 39 0.07 11.47 -10.15
CA ILE A 39 0.95 10.62 -9.35
C ILE A 39 1.79 9.71 -10.23
N LEU A 40 1.19 9.09 -11.24
CA LEU A 40 1.93 8.26 -12.20
C LEU A 40 3.03 9.08 -12.89
N ALA A 41 2.71 10.31 -13.33
CA ALA A 41 3.69 11.20 -13.95
C ALA A 41 4.82 11.59 -12.97
N GLY A 42 4.47 11.96 -11.74
CA GLY A 42 5.46 12.25 -10.68
C GLY A 42 6.31 11.03 -10.33
N HIS A 43 5.71 9.85 -10.27
CA HIS A 43 6.39 8.59 -10.00
C HIS A 43 7.38 8.25 -11.12
N LEU A 44 6.98 8.35 -12.39
CA LEU A 44 7.88 8.15 -13.53
C LEU A 44 9.08 9.12 -13.50
N LEU A 45 8.86 10.37 -13.10
CA LEU A 45 9.91 11.37 -12.95
C LEU A 45 10.89 11.03 -11.81
N LEU A 46 10.38 10.50 -10.69
CA LEU A 46 11.20 10.11 -9.53
C LEU A 46 11.77 8.68 -9.63
N TYR A 47 11.26 7.85 -10.54
CA TYR A 47 11.61 6.44 -10.65
C TYR A 47 13.13 6.17 -10.67
N PRO A 48 13.95 6.90 -11.47
CA PRO A 48 15.40 6.67 -11.50
C PRO A 48 16.08 6.86 -10.13
N SER A 49 15.55 7.76 -9.29
CA SER A 49 16.09 8.03 -7.96
C SER A 49 15.88 6.87 -6.98
N GLY A 50 14.96 5.95 -7.29
CA GLY A 50 14.63 4.81 -6.44
C GLY A 50 15.26 3.48 -6.86
N ILE A 51 15.96 3.41 -8.00
CA ILE A 51 16.56 2.17 -8.51
C ILE A 51 17.69 1.67 -7.60
N THR A 52 18.50 2.57 -7.07
CA THR A 52 19.58 2.21 -6.15
C THR A 52 19.01 1.92 -4.76
N GLN A 53 19.48 0.85 -4.11
CA GLN A 53 19.14 0.59 -2.71
C GLN A 53 19.63 1.75 -1.84
N GLU A 54 18.97 2.00 -0.70
CA GLU A 54 19.45 3.01 0.25
C GLU A 54 20.87 2.64 0.70
N ARG A 55 21.81 3.58 0.53
CA ARG A 55 23.14 3.42 1.09
C ARG A 55 22.93 3.36 2.60
N ARG A 56 23.14 2.17 3.17
CA ARG A 56 22.97 1.86 4.59
C ARG A 56 23.56 3.01 5.41
N GLY A 57 22.69 3.82 6.00
CA GLY A 57 23.11 4.87 6.89
C GLY A 57 23.75 4.19 8.10
N SER A 58 25.05 4.42 8.29
CA SER A 58 25.63 4.25 9.62
C SER A 58 24.71 5.05 10.54
N SER A 59 24.17 4.39 11.58
CA SER A 59 23.69 5.14 12.73
C SER A 59 24.95 5.75 13.33
N ALA A 60 25.39 6.87 12.75
CA ALA A 60 26.42 7.68 13.33
C ALA A 60 25.79 8.14 14.64
N ARG A 61 26.19 7.49 15.73
CA ARG A 61 26.06 8.07 17.07
C ARG A 61 26.59 9.49 16.92
N LEU A 62 25.68 10.45 16.93
CA LEU A 62 26.06 11.84 17.18
C LEU A 62 26.85 11.80 18.50
N PRO A 63 28.00 12.49 18.58
CA PRO A 63 28.72 12.57 19.85
C PRO A 63 27.74 13.06 20.91
N SER A 64 27.62 12.27 21.98
CA SER A 64 26.81 12.59 23.14
C SER A 64 27.18 13.99 23.59
N SER A 65 26.25 14.94 23.46
CA SER A 65 26.37 16.25 24.08
C SER A 65 26.29 16.03 25.58
N ASP A 66 27.44 15.97 26.25
CA ASP A 66 27.52 16.03 27.70
C ASP A 66 26.73 17.25 28.19
N GLY A 67 25.68 17.02 28.99
CA GLY A 67 25.15 18.03 29.90
C GLY A 67 23.72 18.55 29.68
N ALA A 68 22.98 18.14 28.66
CA ALA A 68 21.54 18.45 28.58
C ALA A 68 20.72 17.20 28.91
N ALA A 69 19.94 17.25 29.99
CA ALA A 69 18.98 16.20 30.32
C ALA A 69 17.92 16.10 29.20
N GLN A 70 18.20 15.30 28.18
CA GLN A 70 17.19 14.88 27.21
C GLN A 70 16.22 13.96 27.95
N LEU A 71 14.97 14.42 28.09
CA LEU A 71 13.85 13.57 28.49
C LEU A 71 13.93 12.27 27.66
N PRO A 72 13.74 11.09 28.26
CA PRO A 72 13.76 9.83 27.52
C PRO A 72 12.74 9.92 26.39
N THR A 73 13.21 10.17 25.17
CA THR A 73 12.35 10.12 24.00
C THR A 73 12.22 8.64 23.71
N GLU A 74 11.03 8.09 23.96
CA GLU A 74 10.76 6.69 23.70
C GLU A 74 11.13 6.39 22.23
N THR A 75 12.16 5.58 22.04
CA THR A 75 12.69 5.30 20.70
C THR A 75 11.66 4.48 19.95
N LYS A 76 10.97 5.14 19.00
CA LYS A 76 10.00 4.48 18.12
C LYS A 76 10.68 3.37 17.30
N PRO A 77 10.01 2.22 17.07
CA PRO A 77 10.55 1.15 16.24
C PRO A 77 10.90 1.63 14.82
N PRO A 78 11.94 1.04 14.19
CA PRO A 78 12.21 1.25 12.77
C PRO A 78 10.99 0.89 11.91
N VAL A 79 10.78 1.63 10.83
CA VAL A 79 9.72 1.37 9.85
C VAL A 79 10.33 0.87 8.55
N VAL A 80 9.91 -0.31 8.09
CA VAL A 80 10.32 -0.89 6.81
C VAL A 80 9.22 -0.67 5.77
N LEU A 81 9.59 -0.13 4.61
CA LEU A 81 8.67 0.18 3.51
C LEU A 81 8.90 -0.78 2.33
N LEU A 82 7.82 -1.40 1.85
CA LEU A 82 7.84 -2.36 0.74
C LEU A 82 6.94 -1.90 -0.40
N HIS A 83 7.55 -1.68 -1.56
CA HIS A 83 6.86 -1.16 -2.75
C HIS A 83 6.06 -2.25 -3.48
N GLY A 84 5.29 -1.86 -4.49
CA GLY A 84 4.48 -2.76 -5.32
C GLY A 84 5.25 -3.42 -6.49
N PHE A 85 4.51 -4.05 -7.39
CA PHE A 85 5.05 -4.68 -8.60
C PHE A 85 5.51 -3.62 -9.62
N ILE A 86 6.74 -3.76 -10.16
CA ILE A 86 7.38 -2.78 -11.08
C ILE A 86 7.45 -1.36 -10.46
N ASP A 87 7.66 -1.31 -9.15
CA ASP A 87 7.83 -0.07 -8.40
C ASP A 87 9.20 -0.10 -7.69
N ASN A 88 9.54 0.95 -6.95
CA ASN A 88 10.73 1.05 -6.12
C ASN A 88 10.49 2.03 -4.96
N ARG A 89 11.51 2.28 -4.12
CA ARG A 89 11.40 3.18 -2.95
C ARG A 89 10.85 4.60 -3.22
N SER A 90 10.89 5.10 -4.47
CA SER A 90 10.45 6.46 -4.80
C SER A 90 8.97 6.71 -4.54
N VAL A 91 8.13 5.66 -4.59
CA VAL A 91 6.70 5.76 -4.26
C VAL A 91 6.45 6.24 -2.83
N PHE A 92 7.41 6.02 -1.92
CA PHE A 92 7.27 6.37 -0.52
C PHE A 92 7.86 7.72 -0.15
N VAL A 93 8.32 8.55 -1.09
CA VAL A 93 8.98 9.84 -0.75
C VAL A 93 8.13 10.71 0.18
N LEU A 94 6.82 10.83 -0.11
CA LEU A 94 5.91 11.63 0.72
C LEU A 94 5.61 10.96 2.06
N LEU A 95 5.44 9.64 2.08
CA LEU A 95 5.24 8.89 3.32
C LEU A 95 6.46 9.01 4.24
N ARG A 96 7.68 8.81 3.71
CA ARG A 96 8.94 8.96 4.45
C ARG A 96 9.07 10.36 5.04
N ARG A 97 8.78 11.39 4.26
CA ARG A 97 8.78 12.78 4.74
C ARG A 97 7.79 12.98 5.88
N SER A 98 6.56 12.46 5.74
CA SER A 98 5.53 12.54 6.78
C SER A 98 5.96 11.82 8.07
N LEU A 99 6.53 10.61 7.97
CA LEU A 99 7.03 9.85 9.11
C LEU A 99 8.19 10.57 9.82
N ALA A 100 9.17 11.08 9.07
CA ALA A 100 10.31 11.82 9.60
C ALA A 100 9.89 13.11 10.30
N GLN A 101 8.93 13.86 9.75
CA GLN A 101 8.38 15.06 10.36
C GLN A 101 7.66 14.79 11.70
N HIS A 102 7.29 13.54 11.98
CA HIS A 102 6.58 13.14 13.20
C HIS A 102 7.39 12.17 14.08
N GLY A 103 8.73 12.32 14.04
CA GLY A 103 9.64 11.67 14.99
C GLY A 103 10.03 10.23 14.65
N ARG A 104 9.66 9.71 13.48
CA ARG A 104 10.15 8.40 12.98
C ARG A 104 11.34 8.61 12.07
N GLN A 105 12.53 8.66 12.66
CA GLN A 105 13.78 8.91 11.92
C GLN A 105 14.39 7.64 11.30
N GLN A 106 14.00 6.46 11.80
CA GLN A 106 14.49 5.17 11.31
C GLN A 106 13.50 4.58 10.32
N VAL A 107 13.56 5.05 9.06
CA VAL A 107 12.70 4.56 7.97
C VAL A 107 13.57 4.02 6.85
N GLU A 108 13.37 2.76 6.51
CA GLU A 108 14.16 2.05 5.49
C GLU A 108 13.25 1.43 4.44
N SER A 109 13.67 1.47 3.18
CA SER A 109 12.92 0.86 2.08
C SER A 109 13.66 -0.34 1.53
N LEU A 110 12.98 -1.47 1.41
CA LEU A 110 13.52 -2.66 0.77
C LEU A 110 13.14 -2.66 -0.71
N ASN A 111 14.14 -2.50 -1.57
CA ASN A 111 13.99 -2.80 -2.99
C ASN A 111 14.30 -4.28 -3.21
N TYR A 112 13.33 -5.06 -3.67
CA TYR A 112 13.56 -6.41 -4.16
C TYR A 112 13.78 -6.39 -5.68
N SER A 113 14.51 -7.37 -6.20
CA SER A 113 14.84 -7.42 -7.63
C SER A 113 13.55 -7.50 -8.47
N PRO A 114 13.43 -6.75 -9.58
CA PRO A 114 12.34 -6.95 -10.55
C PRO A 114 12.33 -8.36 -11.15
N LEU A 115 13.46 -9.07 -11.10
CA LEU A 115 13.58 -10.47 -11.51
C LEU A 115 13.05 -11.46 -10.45
N THR A 116 12.66 -10.97 -9.27
CA THR A 116 12.08 -11.81 -8.22
C THR A 116 10.76 -12.38 -8.72
N CYS A 117 10.75 -13.67 -8.97
CA CYS A 117 9.61 -14.38 -9.54
C CYS A 117 8.68 -14.99 -8.49
N ASP A 118 9.05 -14.93 -7.20
CA ASP A 118 8.34 -15.60 -6.13
C ASP A 118 8.18 -14.74 -4.86
N ILE A 119 6.96 -14.71 -4.32
CA ILE A 119 6.62 -13.93 -3.13
C ILE A 119 7.27 -14.53 -1.88
N ARG A 120 7.46 -15.85 -1.83
CA ARG A 120 8.10 -16.52 -0.67
C ARG A 120 9.56 -16.15 -0.59
N THR A 121 10.29 -16.21 -1.72
CA THR A 121 11.68 -15.72 -1.79
C THR A 121 11.80 -14.24 -1.41
N ALA A 122 10.86 -13.39 -1.85
CA ALA A 122 10.85 -11.98 -1.45
C ALA A 122 10.61 -11.81 0.07
N ALA A 123 9.76 -12.65 0.66
CA ALA A 123 9.48 -12.64 2.10
C ALA A 123 10.67 -13.12 2.94
N GLU A 124 11.45 -14.08 2.45
CA GLU A 124 12.72 -14.49 3.08
C GLU A 124 13.77 -13.38 3.03
N LEU A 125 13.87 -12.65 1.90
CA LEU A 125 14.73 -11.48 1.78
C LEU A 125 14.31 -10.38 2.76
N LEU A 126 13.00 -10.15 2.90
CA LEU A 126 12.46 -9.24 3.90
C LEU A 126 12.87 -9.65 5.31
N GLY A 127 12.71 -10.93 5.66
CA GLY A 127 13.09 -11.44 6.98
C GLY A 127 14.56 -11.19 7.32
N ARG A 128 15.47 -11.49 6.39
CA ARG A 128 16.90 -11.19 6.57
C ARG A 128 17.16 -9.69 6.76
N HIS A 129 16.49 -8.85 5.98
CA HIS A 129 16.64 -7.41 6.10
C HIS A 129 16.14 -6.87 7.44
N ILE A 130 15.02 -7.40 7.95
CA ILE A 130 14.48 -7.02 9.26
C ILE A 130 15.44 -7.42 10.38
N GLU A 131 16.04 -8.62 10.33
CA GLU A 131 17.06 -9.03 11.30
C GLU A 131 18.28 -8.10 11.26
N GLU A 132 18.80 -7.75 10.08
CA GLU A 132 19.89 -6.78 9.92
C GLU A 132 19.55 -5.41 10.55
N ILE A 133 18.31 -4.94 10.38
CA ILE A 133 17.84 -3.69 11.00
C ILE A 133 17.81 -3.83 12.52
N CYS A 134 17.23 -4.91 13.05
CA CYS A 134 17.16 -5.16 14.48
C CYS A 134 18.56 -5.24 15.13
N GLU A 135 19.49 -5.94 14.50
CA GLU A 135 20.89 -6.04 14.96
C GLU A 135 21.58 -4.68 14.98
N ARG A 136 21.45 -3.87 13.92
CA ARG A 136 22.12 -2.57 13.81
C ARG A 136 21.52 -1.51 14.74
N THR A 137 20.20 -1.52 14.90
CA THR A 137 19.47 -0.49 15.65
C THR A 137 19.32 -0.84 17.13
N GLY A 138 19.51 -2.12 17.49
CA GLY A 138 19.19 -2.64 18.82
C GLY A 138 17.68 -2.77 19.07
N SER A 139 16.84 -2.47 18.07
CA SER A 139 15.39 -2.59 18.21
C SER A 139 14.95 -4.05 18.23
N LYS A 140 14.11 -4.43 19.18
CA LYS A 140 13.54 -5.79 19.25
C LYS A 140 12.51 -6.06 18.16
N HIS A 141 11.82 -5.00 17.73
CA HIS A 141 10.72 -5.05 16.78
C HIS A 141 10.85 -3.96 15.71
N VAL A 142 10.13 -4.15 14.60
CA VAL A 142 9.94 -3.17 13.53
C VAL A 142 8.46 -3.01 13.25
N ASP A 143 8.11 -1.90 12.61
CA ASP A 143 6.82 -1.75 11.92
C ASP A 143 7.04 -1.89 10.42
N VAL A 144 6.04 -2.37 9.68
CA VAL A 144 6.13 -2.57 8.23
C VAL A 144 4.97 -1.86 7.54
N VAL A 145 5.25 -1.16 6.43
CA VAL A 145 4.23 -0.61 5.53
C VAL A 145 4.47 -1.19 4.14
N GLY A 146 3.52 -1.97 3.65
CA GLY A 146 3.56 -2.57 2.32
C GLY A 146 2.48 -2.01 1.40
N HIS A 147 2.86 -1.59 0.20
CA HIS A 147 1.90 -1.21 -0.84
C HIS A 147 1.72 -2.34 -1.86
N SER A 148 0.48 -2.64 -2.22
CA SER A 148 0.14 -3.63 -3.24
C SER A 148 0.85 -4.97 -2.96
N LEU A 149 1.65 -5.48 -3.90
CA LEU A 149 2.53 -6.66 -3.76
C LEU A 149 3.41 -6.64 -2.50
N GLY A 150 3.96 -5.48 -2.10
CA GLY A 150 4.80 -5.35 -0.92
C GLY A 150 4.08 -5.74 0.38
N GLY A 151 2.77 -5.49 0.45
CA GLY A 151 1.95 -5.92 1.57
C GLY A 151 1.73 -7.43 1.61
N LEU A 152 1.63 -8.11 0.46
CA LEU A 152 1.54 -9.57 0.39
C LEU A 152 2.85 -10.22 0.83
N ILE A 153 3.99 -9.68 0.40
CA ILE A 153 5.32 -10.13 0.82
C ILE A 153 5.45 -10.04 2.34
N ALA A 154 5.11 -8.88 2.91
CA ALA A 154 5.17 -8.66 4.35
C ALA A 154 4.19 -9.57 5.13
N ARG A 155 2.96 -9.71 4.66
CA ARG A 155 1.96 -10.61 5.28
C ARG A 155 2.43 -12.06 5.28
N TYR A 156 3.02 -12.52 4.17
CA TYR A 156 3.57 -13.87 4.08
C TYR A 156 4.72 -14.06 5.06
N TYR A 157 5.66 -13.11 5.16
CA TYR A 157 6.74 -13.17 6.16
C TYR A 157 6.19 -13.30 7.58
N VAL A 158 5.22 -12.45 7.95
CA VAL A 158 4.61 -12.45 9.29
C VAL A 158 3.89 -13.77 9.60
N GLN A 159 2.98 -14.21 8.73
CA GLN A 159 2.12 -15.37 9.01
C GLN A 159 2.81 -16.71 8.79
N ARG A 160 3.71 -16.82 7.81
CA ARG A 160 4.23 -18.12 7.32
C ARG A 160 5.69 -18.36 7.67
N LEU A 161 6.47 -17.30 7.88
CA LEU A 161 7.92 -17.39 8.12
C LEU A 161 8.32 -16.96 9.54
N GLY A 162 7.36 -16.83 10.45
CA GLY A 162 7.62 -16.47 11.85
C GLY A 162 7.94 -14.99 12.07
N GLY A 163 7.68 -14.13 11.08
CA GLY A 163 7.93 -12.69 11.18
C GLY A 163 7.15 -11.97 12.29
N ASP A 164 6.10 -12.60 12.83
CA ASP A 164 5.35 -12.15 14.01
C ASP A 164 6.24 -11.70 15.18
N ILE A 165 7.35 -12.40 15.40
CA ILE A 165 8.23 -12.11 16.53
C ILE A 165 8.95 -10.77 16.39
N ARG A 166 9.11 -10.27 15.16
CA ARG A 166 9.78 -9.00 14.84
C ARG A 166 8.81 -7.91 14.46
N VAL A 167 7.73 -8.23 13.76
CA VAL A 167 6.81 -7.21 13.23
C VAL A 167 5.71 -6.92 14.24
N ARG A 168 5.72 -5.70 14.78
CA ARG A 168 4.69 -5.23 15.72
C ARG A 168 3.40 -4.87 14.98
N THR A 169 3.51 -4.03 13.96
CA THR A 169 2.40 -3.56 13.14
C THR A 169 2.73 -3.73 11.67
N LEU A 170 1.83 -4.36 10.92
CA LEU A 170 1.86 -4.44 9.47
C LEU A 170 0.73 -3.59 8.89
N VAL A 171 1.08 -2.49 8.25
CA VAL A 171 0.15 -1.67 7.49
C VAL A 171 0.21 -2.07 6.02
N THR A 172 -0.94 -2.35 5.41
CA THR A 172 -1.03 -2.68 3.98
C THR A 172 -1.89 -1.68 3.22
N LEU A 173 -1.49 -1.32 2.02
CA LEU A 173 -2.15 -0.32 1.19
C LEU A 173 -2.58 -0.95 -0.14
N GLY A 174 -3.88 -1.16 -0.35
CA GLY A 174 -4.39 -1.72 -1.61
C GLY A 174 -3.80 -3.10 -1.93
N THR A 175 -3.52 -3.91 -0.92
CA THR A 175 -2.83 -5.19 -1.10
C THR A 175 -3.83 -6.29 -1.46
N PRO A 176 -3.64 -7.07 -2.55
CA PRO A 176 -4.61 -8.08 -2.98
C PRO A 176 -4.55 -9.34 -2.12
N HIS A 177 -5.05 -9.24 -0.88
CA HIS A 177 -5.05 -10.27 0.16
C HIS A 177 -5.82 -11.55 -0.21
N SER A 178 -6.88 -11.39 -1.01
CA SER A 178 -7.64 -12.50 -1.60
C SER A 178 -7.40 -12.64 -3.11
N GLY A 179 -6.38 -11.95 -3.61
CA GLY A 179 -6.01 -11.88 -5.02
C GLY A 179 -6.83 -10.86 -5.80
N THR A 180 -6.42 -10.58 -7.03
CA THR A 180 -7.15 -9.67 -7.93
C THR A 180 -7.31 -10.27 -9.33
N ARG A 181 -8.44 -9.95 -9.96
CA ARG A 181 -8.78 -10.34 -11.33
C ARG A 181 -8.22 -9.34 -12.36
N VAL A 182 -7.98 -8.09 -11.94
CA VAL A 182 -7.47 -7.00 -12.77
C VAL A 182 -5.95 -7.05 -12.78
N VAL A 183 -5.39 -8.14 -13.30
CA VAL A 183 -3.97 -8.16 -13.62
C VAL A 183 -3.83 -8.04 -15.14
N PRO A 184 -3.40 -6.88 -15.67
CA PRO A 184 -3.38 -6.60 -17.11
C PRO A 184 -2.56 -7.59 -17.94
N LEU A 185 -1.73 -8.43 -17.28
CA LEU A 185 -1.02 -9.53 -17.89
C LEU A 185 -0.98 -10.76 -16.97
N ALA A 186 -2.13 -11.28 -16.53
CA ALA A 186 -2.28 -12.34 -15.51
C ALA A 186 -1.39 -13.60 -15.64
N ASN A 187 -0.67 -13.80 -16.75
CA ASN A 187 0.33 -14.86 -16.93
C ASN A 187 1.74 -14.39 -17.36
N ALA A 188 2.00 -13.09 -17.59
CA ALA A 188 3.29 -12.65 -18.13
C ALA A 188 4.44 -12.71 -17.13
N HIS A 189 4.16 -12.57 -15.84
CA HIS A 189 5.18 -12.65 -14.78
C HIS A 189 4.80 -13.69 -13.72
N PRO A 190 5.72 -14.56 -13.27
CA PRO A 190 5.43 -15.57 -12.24
C PRO A 190 4.86 -14.97 -10.94
N ILE A 191 5.37 -13.81 -10.50
CA ILE A 191 4.89 -13.14 -9.28
C ILE A 191 3.42 -12.70 -9.39
N VAL A 192 3.01 -12.26 -10.57
CA VAL A 192 1.63 -11.84 -10.87
C VAL A 192 0.68 -13.03 -10.78
N ARG A 193 1.11 -14.22 -11.22
CA ARG A 193 0.30 -15.44 -11.14
C ARG A 193 -0.02 -15.84 -9.70
N GLN A 194 0.85 -15.49 -8.76
CA GLN A 194 0.65 -15.73 -7.33
C GLN A 194 -0.34 -14.76 -6.69
N MET A 195 -0.62 -13.61 -7.32
CA MET A 195 -1.63 -12.65 -6.86
C MET A 195 -3.03 -12.93 -7.43
N ARG A 196 -3.21 -14.03 -8.17
CA ARG A 196 -4.52 -14.43 -8.68
C ARG A 196 -5.35 -15.08 -7.57
N PRO A 197 -6.68 -14.88 -7.54
CA PRO A 197 -7.55 -15.61 -6.63
C PRO A 197 -7.34 -17.12 -6.75
N GLY A 198 -7.27 -17.81 -5.61
CA GLY A 198 -7.04 -19.26 -5.55
C GLY A 198 -5.62 -19.70 -5.93
N SER A 199 -4.62 -18.81 -5.94
CA SER A 199 -3.23 -19.25 -6.06
C SER A 199 -2.79 -20.01 -4.81
N ALA A 200 -1.85 -20.95 -4.96
CA ALA A 200 -1.29 -21.69 -3.83
C ALA A 200 -0.72 -20.78 -2.72
N LEU A 201 -0.18 -19.62 -3.10
CA LEU A 201 0.30 -18.63 -2.12
C LEU A 201 -0.86 -18.08 -1.28
N LEU A 202 -1.97 -17.70 -1.91
CA LEU A 202 -3.10 -17.15 -1.18
C LEU A 202 -3.80 -18.24 -0.35
N GLU A 203 -3.87 -19.47 -0.85
CA GLU A 203 -4.32 -20.62 -0.06
C GLU A 203 -3.43 -20.89 1.17
N GLU A 204 -2.13 -20.64 1.10
CA GLU A 204 -1.26 -20.72 2.27
C GLU A 204 -1.58 -19.61 3.29
N LEU A 205 -1.99 -18.42 2.83
CA LEU A 205 -2.37 -17.29 3.69
C LEU A 205 -3.75 -17.43 4.34
N THR A 206 -4.60 -18.36 3.87
CA THR A 206 -5.89 -18.70 4.51
C THR A 206 -5.78 -19.82 5.54
N ARG A 207 -4.66 -20.55 5.57
CA ARG A 207 -4.43 -21.60 6.59
C ARG A 207 -4.27 -20.97 7.98
N PRO A 208 -4.61 -21.72 9.06
CA PRO A 208 -4.47 -21.22 10.43
C PRO A 208 -3.10 -20.62 10.73
N ALA A 209 -3.11 -19.51 11.46
CA ALA A 209 -1.94 -18.77 11.92
C ALA A 209 -2.05 -18.49 13.44
N PRO A 210 -2.18 -19.55 14.27
CA PRO A 210 -2.46 -19.40 15.69
C PRO A 210 -1.34 -18.64 16.41
N GLY A 211 -1.75 -17.73 17.30
CA GLY A 211 -0.80 -16.98 18.13
C GLY A 211 -0.06 -15.86 17.40
N CYS A 212 -0.49 -15.48 16.19
CA CYS A 212 -0.01 -14.25 15.56
C CYS A 212 -0.53 -13.03 16.34
N ARG A 213 0.40 -12.21 16.83
CA ARG A 213 0.23 -11.01 17.64
C ARG A 213 0.48 -9.72 16.86
N THR A 214 1.03 -9.81 15.64
CA THR A 214 1.16 -8.65 14.75
C THR A 214 -0.21 -8.00 14.53
N HIS A 215 -0.28 -6.68 14.68
CA HIS A 215 -1.46 -5.90 14.34
C HIS A 215 -1.46 -5.60 12.84
N PHE A 216 -2.52 -6.01 12.15
CA PHE A 216 -2.69 -5.75 10.73
C PHE A 216 -3.63 -4.57 10.55
N VAL A 217 -3.20 -3.56 9.80
CA VAL A 217 -4.06 -2.44 9.40
C VAL A 217 -4.10 -2.38 7.88
N SER A 218 -5.24 -2.74 7.29
CA SER A 218 -5.39 -2.76 5.83
C SER A 218 -6.17 -1.54 5.34
N PHE A 219 -5.50 -0.64 4.64
CA PHE A 219 -6.14 0.45 3.91
C PHE A 219 -6.61 -0.05 2.54
N TRP A 220 -7.91 0.08 2.29
CA TRP A 220 -8.53 -0.24 1.01
C TRP A 220 -9.36 0.94 0.53
N SER A 221 -9.54 1.08 -0.79
CA SER A 221 -10.20 2.24 -1.37
C SER A 221 -11.34 1.87 -2.29
N ASP A 222 -12.36 2.72 -2.33
CA ASP A 222 -13.50 2.56 -3.24
C ASP A 222 -13.22 2.92 -4.71
N LEU A 223 -12.07 3.55 -4.98
CA LEU A 223 -11.60 3.86 -6.34
C LEU A 223 -10.32 3.09 -6.72
N ASP A 224 -9.99 2.02 -6.00
CA ASP A 224 -8.90 1.12 -6.36
C ASP A 224 -9.35 0.15 -7.46
N HIS A 225 -9.17 0.55 -8.71
CA HIS A 225 -9.54 -0.27 -9.88
C HIS A 225 -8.66 -1.51 -10.08
N LEU A 226 -7.55 -1.66 -9.33
CA LEU A 226 -6.77 -2.89 -9.36
C LEU A 226 -7.31 -3.94 -8.41
N MET A 227 -8.29 -3.62 -7.56
CA MET A 227 -8.94 -4.56 -6.66
C MET A 227 -10.32 -4.93 -7.20
N ASP A 228 -10.48 -6.17 -7.63
CA ASP A 228 -11.75 -6.69 -8.14
C ASP A 228 -12.04 -8.09 -7.56
N PRO A 229 -12.97 -8.21 -6.61
CA PRO A 229 -13.73 -7.12 -5.96
C PRO A 229 -12.85 -6.23 -5.04
N LEU A 230 -13.32 -5.03 -4.66
CA LEU A 230 -12.57 -4.07 -3.84
C LEU A 230 -12.17 -4.66 -2.47
N GLU A 231 -13.04 -5.50 -1.91
CA GLU A 231 -12.86 -6.19 -0.64
C GLU A 231 -11.71 -7.19 -0.66
N THR A 232 -11.15 -7.51 -1.83
CA THR A 232 -9.91 -8.29 -1.93
C THR A 232 -8.72 -7.59 -1.25
N ALA A 233 -8.79 -6.27 -1.04
CA ALA A 233 -7.85 -5.52 -0.25
C ALA A 233 -8.10 -5.54 1.27
N CYS A 234 -9.20 -6.14 1.72
CA CYS A 234 -9.42 -6.40 3.14
C CYS A 234 -8.72 -7.70 3.55
N ILE A 235 -8.27 -7.76 4.81
CA ILE A 235 -7.85 -9.01 5.43
C ILE A 235 -9.06 -9.56 6.19
N ASP A 236 -9.45 -10.78 5.86
CA ASP A 236 -10.45 -11.56 6.60
C ASP A 236 -9.79 -12.89 7.00
N HIS A 237 -9.42 -13.01 8.28
CA HIS A 237 -8.75 -14.18 8.80
C HIS A 237 -9.01 -14.32 10.32
N PRO A 238 -9.49 -15.48 10.80
CA PRO A 238 -9.94 -15.64 12.19
C PRO A 238 -8.82 -15.48 13.22
N ASP A 239 -7.59 -15.89 12.87
CA ASP A 239 -6.45 -15.83 13.81
C ASP A 239 -5.71 -14.49 13.84
N LEU A 240 -6.06 -13.51 12.98
CA LEU A 240 -5.30 -12.27 12.85
C LEU A 240 -6.01 -11.10 13.53
N MET A 241 -5.21 -10.24 14.17
CA MET A 241 -5.69 -8.97 14.72
C MET A 241 -5.77 -7.92 13.61
N VAL A 242 -6.94 -7.78 12.98
CA VAL A 242 -7.11 -6.96 11.77
C VAL A 242 -7.98 -5.72 12.03
N GLN A 243 -7.53 -4.58 11.52
CA GLN A 243 -8.35 -3.39 11.28
C GLN A 243 -8.38 -3.07 9.79
N ASN A 244 -9.53 -3.21 9.14
CA ASN A 244 -9.73 -2.77 7.75
C ASN A 244 -10.21 -1.31 7.74
N VAL A 245 -9.45 -0.41 7.11
CA VAL A 245 -9.73 1.02 7.02
C VAL A 245 -10.09 1.36 5.58
N ARG A 246 -11.35 1.72 5.34
CA ARG A 246 -11.77 2.25 4.04
C ARG A 246 -11.32 3.70 3.89
N VAL A 247 -10.75 4.02 2.75
CA VAL A 247 -10.58 5.41 2.29
C VAL A 247 -11.43 5.64 1.05
N SER A 248 -11.85 6.89 0.84
CA SER A 248 -12.73 7.25 -0.27
C SER A 248 -12.08 8.24 -1.20
N GLY A 249 -12.31 8.08 -2.51
CA GLY A 249 -11.84 9.05 -3.51
C GLY A 249 -10.36 8.91 -3.88
N ILE A 250 -9.69 7.85 -3.46
CA ILE A 250 -8.24 7.64 -3.62
C ILE A 250 -8.02 6.43 -4.53
N GLY A 251 -7.25 6.55 -5.61
CA GLY A 251 -6.92 5.38 -6.45
C GLY A 251 -5.76 4.55 -5.89
N HIS A 252 -5.39 3.49 -6.60
CA HIS A 252 -4.37 2.54 -6.15
C HIS A 252 -2.98 3.18 -5.95
N LEU A 253 -2.55 4.02 -6.89
CA LEU A 253 -1.22 4.66 -6.85
C LEU A 253 -1.20 5.82 -5.84
N ALA A 254 -2.36 6.41 -5.55
CA ALA A 254 -2.52 7.47 -4.58
C ALA A 254 -2.40 7.02 -3.12
N LEU A 255 -2.72 5.76 -2.80
CA LEU A 255 -2.64 5.25 -1.44
C LEU A 255 -1.31 5.54 -0.70
N PRO A 256 -0.12 5.24 -1.25
CA PRO A 256 1.16 5.49 -0.55
C PRO A 256 1.56 6.97 -0.46
N VAL A 257 0.94 7.86 -1.24
CA VAL A 257 1.34 9.27 -1.37
C VAL A 257 0.30 10.25 -0.81
N HIS A 258 -0.92 9.80 -0.56
CA HIS A 258 -2.01 10.65 -0.12
C HIS A 258 -1.87 11.09 1.35
N PRO A 259 -1.97 12.39 1.69
CA PRO A 259 -1.76 12.88 3.05
C PRO A 259 -2.68 12.25 4.10
N ALA A 260 -3.95 12.04 3.78
CA ALA A 260 -4.91 11.40 4.70
C ALA A 260 -4.50 9.96 5.03
N VAL A 261 -3.98 9.21 4.05
CA VAL A 261 -3.49 7.85 4.25
C VAL A 261 -2.22 7.88 5.08
N ALA A 262 -1.29 8.81 4.80
CA ALA A 262 -0.09 8.99 5.61
C ALA A 262 -0.41 9.31 7.09
N THR A 263 -1.44 10.12 7.35
CA THR A 263 -1.95 10.38 8.71
C THR A 263 -2.52 9.12 9.34
N GLY A 264 -3.32 8.34 8.62
CA GLY A 264 -3.86 7.07 9.09
C GLY A 264 -2.76 6.04 9.39
N ILE A 265 -1.74 5.92 8.53
CA ILE A 265 -0.57 5.07 8.75
C ILE A 265 0.10 5.49 10.06
N ARG A 266 0.37 6.79 10.24
CA ARG A 266 0.96 7.31 11.47
C ARG A 266 0.17 6.93 12.72
N GLN A 267 -1.15 7.08 12.69
CA GLN A 267 -2.03 6.69 13.80
C GLN A 267 -1.95 5.18 14.09
N ALA A 268 -2.00 4.35 13.04
CA ALA A 268 -1.85 2.90 13.18
C ALA A 268 -0.49 2.52 13.80
N LEU A 269 0.59 3.20 13.41
CA LEU A 269 1.92 2.95 13.95
C LEU A 269 2.11 3.48 15.38
N ASP A 270 1.42 4.55 15.75
CA ASP A 270 1.52 5.17 17.08
C ASP A 270 0.50 4.57 18.09
N THR A 271 -0.42 3.70 17.65
CA THR A 271 -1.38 3.03 18.55
C THR A 271 -0.64 2.15 19.54
N GLU A 272 -0.78 2.46 20.84
CA GLU A 272 -0.17 1.70 21.93
C GLU A 272 -0.80 0.31 22.05
N ARG A 273 0.03 -0.68 22.43
CA ARG A 273 -0.42 -2.03 22.80
C ARG A 273 -1.24 -1.97 24.09
N THR A 274 -2.50 -1.61 24.00
CA THR A 274 -3.47 -2.01 25.03
C THR A 274 -3.75 -3.49 24.80
N GLY A 275 -3.12 -4.33 25.61
CA GLY A 275 -3.49 -5.75 25.68
C GLY A 275 -4.97 -5.86 26.01
N ALA A 276 -5.69 -6.69 25.24
CA ALA A 276 -7.04 -7.17 25.52
C ALA A 276 -8.05 -6.09 25.95
N GLU A 277 -8.73 -5.47 24.98
CA GLU A 277 -10.12 -4.95 25.03
C GLU A 277 -10.30 -3.77 24.07
N ALA A 278 -10.57 -4.06 22.80
CA ALA A 278 -11.23 -3.11 21.91
C ALA A 278 -11.99 -3.87 20.83
N ALA A 279 -12.91 -4.73 21.26
CA ALA A 279 -14.05 -5.07 20.42
C ALA A 279 -14.77 -3.75 20.07
N ALA A 280 -15.03 -3.57 18.78
CA ALA A 280 -15.89 -2.52 18.21
C ALA A 280 -15.40 -1.06 18.32
N ARG A 281 -14.56 -0.64 17.37
CA ARG A 281 -14.65 0.71 16.79
C ARG A 281 -14.58 0.67 15.27
N THR A 282 -15.71 0.32 14.66
CA THR A 282 -16.04 0.66 13.26
C THR A 282 -16.30 2.16 13.16
N GLY A 283 -15.22 2.94 13.14
CA GLY A 283 -15.25 4.36 12.80
C GLY A 283 -14.59 4.54 11.44
N GLY A 284 -15.38 4.54 10.37
CA GLY A 284 -14.89 4.95 9.06
C GLY A 284 -14.46 6.41 9.12
N LEU A 285 -13.20 6.70 8.77
CA LEU A 285 -12.79 8.07 8.52
C LEU A 285 -13.45 8.53 7.21
N THR A 286 -14.47 9.37 7.30
CA THR A 286 -14.89 10.22 6.18
C THR A 286 -13.99 11.45 6.19
N VAL A 287 -13.00 11.48 5.31
CA VAL A 287 -12.22 12.70 5.05
C VAL A 287 -12.94 13.47 3.96
N ALA A 288 -13.46 14.64 4.31
CA ALA A 288 -14.04 15.61 3.38
C ALA A 288 -12.97 16.36 2.59
#